data_AF-A0A261BSY1-F1
#
_entry.id   AF-A0A261BSY1-F1
#
_cell.length_a   1.000
_cell.length_b   1.000
_cell.length_c   1.000
_cell.angle_alpha   90.00
_cell.angle_beta   90.00
_cell.angle_gamma   90.00
#
_symmetry.space_group_name_H-M   'P 1'
#
loop_
_entity.id
_entity.type
_entity.pdbx_description
1 polymer ?
#
loop_
_entity_poly.entity_id
_entity_poly.type
_entity_poly.pdbx_seq_one_letter_code
_entity_poly.pdbx_strand_id
1 'polypeptide(L)'
;MGFKSDSQFFKNLPVSEKMIISSGPIIVYRTVGCEIENFRDKFEIIHGWSPLLMSTAKCFTRLIISNMSDPVCIPIIRSLTVNAGVNVQLYTSTPTKPFIQENENCIVNQRKVGTDDCPDVSTAVANVFLADMNSFNETVDLRINTDATIFNERIDSIFMKAGSSITIYRIIQTSGGGTSTTANS
;
A
#
# COMPACT_ATOMS: atom_id res chain seq x y z
N MET A 1 -19.00 -11.45 -4.67
CA MET A 1 -17.75 -10.67 -4.68
C MET A 1 -16.73 -11.44 -3.83
N GLY A 2 -15.92 -12.28 -4.46
CA GLY A 2 -14.89 -13.05 -3.76
C GLY A 2 -13.54 -12.41 -3.99
N PHE A 3 -12.81 -12.07 -2.92
CA PHE A 3 -11.38 -11.84 -3.02
C PHE A 3 -10.75 -13.12 -3.54
N LYS A 4 -10.33 -13.15 -4.82
CA LYS A 4 -9.56 -14.27 -5.36
C LYS A 4 -8.25 -14.36 -4.58
N SER A 5 -7.98 -15.56 -4.09
CA SER A 5 -7.02 -15.89 -3.04
C SER A 5 -5.56 -15.97 -3.49
N ASP A 6 -5.09 -14.97 -4.23
CA ASP A 6 -3.73 -14.98 -4.83
C ASP A 6 -2.65 -14.32 -3.95
N SER A 7 -3.01 -13.81 -2.78
CA SER A 7 -2.11 -13.15 -1.83
C SER A 7 -1.50 -14.15 -0.83
N GLN A 8 -0.40 -14.83 -1.16
CA GLN A 8 0.24 -15.76 -0.20
C GLN A 8 1.06 -15.05 0.88
N PHE A 9 1.55 -13.83 0.64
CA PHE A 9 2.51 -13.17 1.52
C PHE A 9 1.84 -12.49 2.72
N PHE A 10 0.65 -11.92 2.53
CA PHE A 10 -0.09 -11.22 3.57
C PHE A 10 -1.32 -12.00 4.08
N LYS A 11 -1.44 -13.29 3.73
CA LYS A 11 -2.46 -14.23 4.28
C LYS A 11 -2.37 -14.38 5.80
N ASN A 12 -1.21 -14.07 6.38
CA ASN A 12 -0.93 -14.14 7.82
C ASN A 12 -0.76 -12.74 8.45
N LEU A 13 -1.30 -11.69 7.84
CA LEU A 13 -1.33 -10.37 8.49
C LEU A 13 -1.97 -10.51 9.87
N PRO A 14 -1.32 -10.04 10.95
CA PRO A 14 -1.88 -10.04 12.30
C PRO A 14 -3.04 -9.05 12.37
N VAL A 15 -4.21 -9.45 11.88
CA VAL A 15 -5.46 -8.71 11.97
C VAL A 15 -6.25 -9.26 13.17
N SER A 16 -6.26 -8.56 14.30
CA SER A 16 -7.16 -8.89 15.42
C SER A 16 -7.96 -7.68 15.87
N GLU A 17 -9.13 -7.97 16.47
CA GLU A 17 -10.19 -7.10 16.99
C GLU A 17 -10.32 -5.72 16.34
N LYS A 18 -11.29 -5.65 15.41
CA LYS A 18 -11.52 -4.58 14.45
C LYS A 18 -12.04 -3.32 15.14
N MET A 19 -11.27 -2.23 15.11
CA MET A 19 -11.85 -0.89 15.12
C MET A 19 -12.04 -0.46 13.66
N ILE A 20 -13.27 -0.50 13.17
CA ILE A 20 -13.61 -0.07 11.81
C ILE A 20 -13.72 1.45 11.83
N ILE A 21 -12.83 2.14 11.12
CA ILE A 21 -12.78 3.61 11.13
C ILE A 21 -13.41 4.21 9.87
N SER A 22 -13.89 3.35 8.96
CA SER A 22 -14.69 3.74 7.79
C SER A 22 -15.51 2.57 7.26
N SER A 23 -16.80 2.81 7.03
CA SER A 23 -17.68 1.96 6.22
C SER A 23 -17.71 2.52 4.80
N GLY A 24 -16.98 1.91 3.87
CA GLY A 24 -16.86 2.38 2.48
C GLY A 24 -15.87 1.53 1.66
N PRO A 25 -15.41 2.01 0.48
CA PRO A 25 -14.44 1.29 -0.35
C PRO A 25 -13.01 1.30 0.25
N ILE A 26 -12.82 1.87 1.44
CA ILE A 26 -11.56 1.86 2.19
C ILE A 26 -11.86 1.41 3.62
N ILE A 27 -11.08 0.43 4.08
CA ILE A 27 -11.13 -0.07 5.45
C ILE A 27 -9.71 -0.03 6.03
N VAL A 28 -9.55 0.60 7.19
CA VAL A 28 -8.28 0.65 7.93
C VAL A 28 -8.44 -0.15 9.22
N TYR A 29 -7.53 -1.08 9.47
CA TYR A 29 -7.42 -1.85 10.70
C TYR A 29 -6.13 -1.49 11.42
N ARG A 30 -6.17 -1.42 12.74
CA ARG A 30 -4.99 -1.38 13.60
C ARG A 30 -4.46 -2.80 13.82
N THR A 31 -3.15 -2.94 13.96
CA THR A 31 -2.51 -4.21 14.34
C THR A 31 -2.61 -4.48 15.85
N VAL A 32 -2.79 -5.77 16.17
CA VAL A 32 -2.49 -6.43 17.47
C VAL A 32 -1.58 -5.68 18.43
N GLY A 33 -2.06 -4.91 19.40
CA GLY A 33 -1.19 -4.37 20.45
C GLY A 33 -0.32 -3.18 20.03
N CYS A 34 -0.47 -2.66 18.80
CA CYS A 34 0.21 -1.45 18.33
C CYS A 34 -0.69 -0.23 18.53
N GLU A 35 -0.42 0.69 19.46
CA GLU A 35 -1.23 1.91 19.58
C GLU A 35 -0.94 2.91 18.46
N ILE A 36 -1.99 3.47 17.88
CA ILE A 36 -1.89 4.59 16.93
C ILE A 36 -2.45 5.81 17.63
N GLU A 37 -1.57 6.63 18.20
CA GLU A 37 -1.95 7.91 18.78
C GLU A 37 -2.57 8.82 17.71
N ASN A 38 -3.63 9.56 18.07
CA ASN A 38 -4.26 10.56 17.21
C ASN A 38 -4.60 10.03 15.80
N PHE A 39 -5.23 8.85 15.70
CA PHE A 39 -5.55 8.19 14.44
C PHE A 39 -6.16 9.12 13.36
N ARG A 40 -7.04 10.04 13.76
CA ARG A 40 -7.72 10.99 12.85
C ARG A 40 -6.77 12.00 12.20
N ASP A 41 -5.65 12.32 12.85
CA ASP A 41 -4.61 13.18 12.29
C ASP A 41 -3.70 12.41 11.33
N LYS A 42 -3.71 11.07 11.44
CA LYS A 42 -2.88 10.18 10.63
C LYS A 42 -3.56 9.70 9.37
N PHE A 43 -4.87 9.46 9.42
CA PHE A 43 -5.66 8.95 8.30
C PHE A 43 -6.88 9.82 8.03
N GLU A 44 -6.97 10.34 6.81
CA GLU A 44 -8.12 11.08 6.33
C GLU A 44 -8.71 10.38 5.10
N ILE A 45 -10.03 10.16 5.09
CA ILE A 45 -10.75 9.55 3.96
C ILE A 45 -11.65 10.61 3.35
N ILE A 46 -11.43 10.89 2.07
CA ILE A 46 -12.20 11.89 1.30
C ILE A 46 -12.96 11.18 0.19
N HIS A 47 -14.26 11.45 0.11
CA HIS A 47 -15.11 11.05 -1.00
C HIS A 47 -15.47 12.28 -1.83
N GLY A 48 -15.47 12.16 -3.15
CA GLY A 48 -15.82 13.28 -4.00
C GLY A 48 -16.02 12.92 -5.45
N TRP A 49 -16.27 13.95 -6.24
CA TRP A 49 -16.48 13.87 -7.68
C TRP A 49 -15.35 14.64 -8.38
N SER A 50 -14.68 14.00 -9.32
CA SER A 50 -13.72 14.71 -10.17
C SER A 50 -14.49 15.58 -11.18
N PRO A 51 -14.23 16.90 -11.25
CA PRO A 51 -14.98 17.78 -12.12
C PRO A 51 -14.62 17.50 -13.58
N LEU A 52 -15.52 16.83 -14.29
CA LEU A 52 -15.61 16.88 -15.73
C LEU A 52 -16.99 17.46 -16.04
N LEU A 53 -17.05 18.43 -16.96
CA LEU A 53 -18.26 19.08 -17.50
C LEU A 53 -19.50 18.18 -17.41
N MET A 54 -20.32 18.40 -16.37
CA MET A 54 -21.65 17.88 -15.97
C MET A 54 -22.17 16.48 -16.40
N SER A 55 -21.56 15.70 -17.29
CA SER A 55 -22.08 14.40 -17.76
C SER A 55 -21.08 13.23 -17.68
N THR A 56 -19.85 13.43 -17.20
CA THR A 56 -18.82 12.38 -17.08
C THR A 56 -18.08 12.37 -15.74
N ALA A 57 -18.63 13.05 -14.73
CA ALA A 57 -18.03 13.10 -13.40
C ALA A 57 -17.76 11.69 -12.87
N LYS A 58 -16.50 11.41 -12.51
CA LYS A 58 -16.10 10.15 -11.90
C LYS A 58 -16.03 10.32 -10.39
N CYS A 59 -16.65 9.41 -9.64
CA CYS A 59 -16.47 9.36 -8.19
C CYS A 59 -15.02 8.97 -7.89
N PHE A 60 -14.51 9.48 -6.77
CA PHE A 60 -13.29 8.95 -6.19
C PHE A 60 -13.44 8.81 -4.69
N THR A 61 -12.73 7.83 -4.14
CA THR A 61 -12.42 7.77 -2.72
C THR A 61 -10.91 7.85 -2.55
N ARG A 62 -10.46 8.70 -1.64
CA ARG A 62 -9.06 8.93 -1.37
C ARG A 62 -8.75 8.59 0.07
N LEU A 63 -7.69 7.82 0.30
CA LEU A 63 -7.03 7.77 1.60
C LEU A 63 -5.82 8.67 1.59
N ILE A 64 -5.74 9.57 2.56
CA ILE A 64 -4.58 10.41 2.80
C ILE A 64 -3.93 9.93 4.10
N ILE A 65 -2.64 9.62 4.03
CA ILE A 65 -1.81 9.30 5.19
C ILE A 65 -0.90 10.49 5.46
N SER A 66 -1.03 11.06 6.65
CA SER A 66 -0.24 12.19 7.15
C SER A 66 0.32 11.82 8.52
N ASN A 67 1.35 12.51 9.02
CA ASN A 67 1.84 12.39 10.41
C ASN A 67 2.03 10.93 10.92
N MET A 68 2.47 10.04 10.04
CA MET A 68 2.58 8.61 10.27
C MET A 68 4.02 8.18 9.98
N SER A 69 4.81 8.01 11.04
CA SER A 69 6.20 7.53 10.96
C SER A 69 6.29 6.00 10.98
N ASP A 70 5.33 5.34 11.59
CA ASP A 70 5.36 3.88 11.73
C ASP A 70 4.93 3.19 10.43
N PRO A 71 5.43 1.97 10.15
CA PRO A 71 5.11 1.27 8.92
C PRO A 71 3.62 0.96 8.79
N VAL A 72 3.12 0.96 7.55
CA VAL A 72 1.74 0.58 7.22
C VAL A 72 1.74 -0.51 6.16
N CYS A 73 0.82 -1.47 6.31
CA CYS A 73 0.58 -2.48 5.30
C CYS A 73 -0.63 -2.09 4.44
N ILE A 74 -0.43 -2.07 3.12
CA ILE A 74 -1.47 -1.77 2.14
C ILE A 74 -1.33 -2.79 1.00
N PRO A 75 -1.96 -3.98 1.10
CA PRO A 75 -1.65 -5.10 0.21
C PRO A 75 -1.83 -4.79 -1.29
N ILE A 76 -2.89 -4.06 -1.64
CA ILE A 76 -3.20 -3.70 -3.03
C ILE A 76 -3.27 -2.19 -3.14
N ILE A 77 -2.39 -1.61 -3.95
CA ILE A 77 -2.34 -0.17 -4.24
C ILE A 77 -2.59 0.03 -5.74
N ARG A 78 -3.71 0.65 -6.12
CA ARG A 78 -3.98 0.95 -7.53
C ARG A 78 -3.23 2.20 -7.99
N SER A 79 -3.34 3.25 -7.21
CA SER A 79 -2.67 4.53 -7.44
C SER A 79 -2.11 5.05 -6.14
N LEU A 80 -0.78 5.24 -6.12
CA LEU A 80 -0.05 5.92 -5.05
C LEU A 80 0.35 7.31 -5.54
N THR A 81 0.02 8.36 -4.80
CA THR A 81 0.59 9.69 -4.99
C THR A 81 1.54 10.01 -3.85
N VAL A 82 2.80 10.33 -4.18
CA VAL A 82 3.80 10.80 -3.21
C VAL A 82 3.91 12.32 -3.34
N ASN A 83 3.56 13.05 -2.27
CA ASN A 83 3.54 14.51 -2.31
C ASN A 83 4.93 15.15 -2.16
N ALA A 84 5.01 16.45 -2.45
CA ALA A 84 6.27 17.18 -2.50
C ALA A 84 7.02 17.13 -1.16
N GLY A 85 8.34 16.94 -1.22
CA GLY A 85 9.20 16.88 -0.03
C GLY A 85 9.07 15.60 0.80
N VAL A 86 8.27 14.63 0.35
CA VAL A 86 8.06 13.36 1.04
C VAL A 86 8.97 12.27 0.49
N ASN A 87 9.51 11.44 1.40
CA ASN A 87 10.28 10.25 1.08
C ASN A 87 9.54 8.97 1.48
N VAL A 88 9.25 8.11 0.51
CA VAL A 88 8.55 6.84 0.74
C VAL A 88 9.49 5.65 0.56
N GLN A 89 9.49 4.74 1.52
CA GLN A 89 10.08 3.41 1.39
C GLN A 89 8.96 2.41 1.07
N LEU A 90 8.97 1.85 -0.14
CA LEU A 90 7.95 0.93 -0.61
C LEU A 90 8.52 -0.48 -0.71
N TYR A 91 8.11 -1.37 0.18
CA TYR A 91 8.46 -2.78 0.15
C TYR A 91 7.39 -3.56 -0.59
N THR A 92 7.76 -4.11 -1.75
CA THR A 92 6.82 -4.74 -2.66
C THR A 92 7.24 -6.13 -3.09
N SER A 93 6.31 -7.07 -3.06
CA SER A 93 6.47 -8.40 -3.68
C SER A 93 5.94 -8.44 -5.12
N THR A 94 5.55 -7.29 -5.70
CA THR A 94 4.95 -7.25 -7.03
C THR A 94 5.95 -7.72 -8.10
N PRO A 95 5.63 -8.77 -8.89
CA PRO A 95 6.49 -9.21 -9.99
C PRO A 95 6.48 -8.22 -11.17
N THR A 96 5.39 -7.47 -11.32
CA THR A 96 5.26 -6.39 -12.32
C THR A 96 5.88 -5.09 -11.85
N LYS A 97 6.37 -4.28 -12.79
CA LYS A 97 6.82 -2.92 -12.50
C LYS A 97 5.60 -1.98 -12.52
N PRO A 98 5.37 -1.16 -11.48
CA PRO A 98 4.31 -0.15 -11.54
C PRO A 98 4.63 0.86 -12.64
N PHE A 99 3.59 1.46 -13.21
CA PHE A 99 3.73 2.66 -14.02
C PHE A 99 4.10 3.83 -13.12
N ILE A 100 5.23 4.50 -13.39
CA ILE A 100 5.70 5.62 -12.59
C ILE A 100 5.61 6.89 -13.43
N GLN A 101 4.87 7.88 -12.94
CA GLN A 101 4.82 9.21 -13.50
C GLN A 101 5.59 10.18 -12.59
N GLU A 102 6.65 10.75 -13.15
CA GLU A 102 7.55 11.66 -12.44
C GLU A 102 7.25 13.12 -12.81
N ASN A 103 7.43 14.00 -11.83
CA ASN A 103 7.39 15.44 -12.02
C ASN A 103 8.82 16.00 -11.82
N GLU A 104 8.99 17.32 -11.82
CA GLU A 104 10.30 17.95 -11.70
C GLU A 104 11.03 17.57 -10.39
N ASN A 105 12.32 17.25 -10.48
CA ASN A 105 13.20 16.98 -9.34
C ASN A 105 12.74 15.80 -8.44
N CYS A 106 12.02 14.83 -9.00
CA CYS A 106 11.70 13.58 -8.29
C CYS A 106 12.92 12.65 -8.20
N ILE A 107 12.97 11.82 -7.16
CA ILE A 107 13.97 10.76 -7.00
C ILE A 107 13.25 9.41 -6.96
N VAL A 108 13.60 8.51 -7.87
CA VAL A 108 13.07 7.14 -7.90
C VAL A 108 14.23 6.16 -7.82
N ASN A 109 14.33 5.46 -6.69
CA ASN A 109 15.29 4.40 -6.48
C ASN A 109 14.60 3.04 -6.53
N GLN A 110 15.24 2.03 -7.12
CA GLN A 110 14.76 0.65 -7.04
C GLN A 110 15.89 -0.25 -6.56
N ARG A 111 15.59 -1.11 -5.58
CA ARG A 111 16.52 -2.08 -5.00
C ARG A 111 15.86 -3.44 -4.95
N LYS A 112 16.64 -4.49 -5.10
CA LYS A 112 16.19 -5.85 -4.78
C LYS A 112 16.71 -6.20 -3.40
N VAL A 113 15.88 -6.82 -2.58
CA VAL A 113 16.22 -7.25 -1.22
C VAL A 113 15.82 -8.70 -1.02
N GLY A 114 16.61 -9.45 -0.27
CA GLY A 114 16.21 -10.78 0.19
C GLY A 114 15.08 -10.70 1.19
N THR A 115 14.42 -11.83 1.46
CA THR A 115 13.38 -11.92 2.51
C THR A 115 13.96 -11.54 3.88
N ASP A 116 15.21 -11.94 4.17
CA ASP A 116 15.88 -11.67 5.45
C ASP A 116 16.28 -10.20 5.62
N ASP A 117 16.41 -9.46 4.51
CA ASP A 117 16.71 -8.01 4.51
C ASP A 117 15.43 -7.15 4.49
N CYS A 118 14.26 -7.79 4.36
CA CYS A 118 12.98 -7.10 4.42
C CYS A 118 12.64 -6.84 5.90
N PRO A 119 12.25 -5.61 6.28
CA PRO A 119 11.72 -5.35 7.60
C PRO A 119 10.52 -6.26 7.88
N ASP A 120 10.39 -6.70 9.14
CA ASP A 120 9.30 -7.58 9.55
C ASP A 120 7.95 -6.88 9.35
N VAL A 121 7.08 -7.47 8.52
CA VAL A 121 5.73 -6.96 8.24
C VAL A 121 4.88 -6.87 9.52
N SER A 122 5.19 -7.66 10.55
CA SER A 122 4.53 -7.58 11.85
C SER A 122 4.68 -6.22 12.54
N THR A 123 5.69 -5.43 12.13
CA THR A 123 5.91 -4.05 12.63
C THR A 123 4.93 -3.03 12.05
N ALA A 124 4.14 -3.41 11.04
CA ALA A 124 3.12 -2.53 10.50
C ALA A 124 2.04 -2.26 11.55
N VAL A 125 1.87 -0.99 11.95
CA VAL A 125 0.89 -0.61 12.98
C VAL A 125 -0.54 -0.56 12.45
N ALA A 126 -0.70 -0.41 11.14
CA ALA A 126 -1.98 -0.35 10.45
C ALA A 126 -1.99 -1.21 9.17
N ASN A 127 -3.16 -1.79 8.89
CA ASN A 127 -3.47 -2.54 7.68
C ASN A 127 -4.61 -1.84 6.93
N VAL A 128 -4.35 -1.41 5.70
CA VAL A 128 -5.30 -0.67 4.87
C VAL A 128 -5.73 -1.53 3.69
N PHE A 129 -7.04 -1.74 3.58
CA PHE A 129 -7.66 -2.42 2.46
C PHE A 129 -8.38 -1.40 1.58
N LEU A 130 -7.87 -1.24 0.36
CA LEU A 130 -8.43 -0.40 -0.69
C LEU A 130 -9.22 -1.29 -1.66
N ALA A 131 -10.51 -1.03 -1.82
CA ALA A 131 -11.35 -1.76 -2.74
C ALA A 131 -11.01 -1.45 -4.21
N ASP A 132 -11.19 -2.44 -5.09
CA ASP A 132 -11.18 -2.22 -6.53
C ASP A 132 -12.59 -1.81 -6.97
N MET A 133 -12.75 -0.53 -7.31
CA MET A 133 -14.03 0.05 -7.71
C MET A 133 -14.08 0.37 -9.21
N ASN A 134 -13.13 -0.14 -10.02
CA ASN A 134 -13.07 0.12 -11.46
C ASN A 134 -14.38 -0.24 -12.18
N SER A 135 -15.05 -1.33 -11.74
CA SER A 135 -16.34 -1.76 -12.29
C SER A 135 -17.49 -0.77 -12.06
N PHE A 136 -17.34 0.17 -11.12
CA PHE A 136 -18.33 1.19 -10.79
C PHE A 136 -17.97 2.57 -11.36
N ASN A 137 -16.94 2.66 -12.21
CA ASN A 137 -16.39 3.92 -12.71
C ASN A 137 -15.95 4.88 -11.57
N GLU A 138 -15.59 4.31 -10.42
CA GLU A 138 -15.03 5.03 -9.27
C GLU A 138 -13.57 4.64 -9.08
N THR A 139 -12.74 5.59 -8.63
CA THR A 139 -11.32 5.32 -8.38
C THR A 139 -11.01 5.40 -6.89
N VAL A 140 -10.15 4.50 -6.40
CA VAL A 140 -9.60 4.57 -5.05
C VAL A 140 -8.12 4.95 -5.14
N ASP A 141 -7.74 6.11 -4.59
CA ASP A 141 -6.36 6.62 -4.60
C ASP A 141 -5.76 6.75 -3.19
N LEU A 142 -4.47 6.44 -3.08
CA LEU A 142 -3.68 6.62 -1.86
C LEU A 142 -2.77 7.84 -2.02
N ARG A 143 -2.78 8.75 -1.05
CA ARG A 143 -1.86 9.89 -0.98
C ARG A 143 -1.02 9.85 0.29
N ILE A 144 0.27 10.08 0.13
CA ILE A 144 1.23 10.11 1.24
C ILE A 144 1.81 11.51 1.37
N ASN A 145 1.57 12.13 2.52
CA ASN A 145 1.96 13.50 2.86
C ASN A 145 3.12 13.57 3.87
N THR A 146 3.64 12.42 4.29
CA THR A 146 4.64 12.26 5.33
C THR A 146 5.62 11.19 4.91
N ASP A 147 6.85 11.25 5.39
CA ASP A 147 7.78 10.14 5.22
C ASP A 147 7.15 8.87 5.78
N ALA A 148 7.14 7.81 4.98
CA ALA A 148 6.39 6.60 5.29
C ALA A 148 7.06 5.34 4.76
N THR A 149 6.93 4.26 5.53
CA THR A 149 7.27 2.91 5.11
C THR A 149 5.99 2.14 4.81
N ILE A 150 5.88 1.62 3.59
CA ILE A 150 4.68 0.93 3.10
C ILE A 150 5.05 -0.47 2.65
N PHE A 151 4.36 -1.47 3.20
CA PHE A 151 4.40 -2.84 2.71
C PHE A 151 3.22 -3.11 1.79
N ASN A 152 3.46 -3.63 0.59
CA ASN A 152 2.41 -3.98 -0.35
C ASN A 152 2.71 -5.26 -1.14
N GLU A 153 1.67 -5.93 -1.64
CA GLU A 153 1.83 -7.06 -2.56
C GLU A 153 1.79 -6.62 -4.01
N ARG A 154 0.86 -5.72 -4.31
CA ARG A 154 0.55 -5.27 -5.65
C ARG A 154 0.51 -3.75 -5.70
N ILE A 155 1.20 -3.17 -6.69
CA ILE A 155 1.04 -1.76 -7.03
C ILE A 155 0.95 -1.58 -8.55
N ASP A 156 -0.06 -0.86 -9.01
CA ASP A 156 -0.26 -0.63 -10.44
C ASP A 156 0.39 0.69 -10.91
N SER A 157 0.22 1.79 -10.16
CA SER A 157 0.76 3.11 -10.55
C SER A 157 1.25 3.96 -9.39
N ILE A 158 2.27 4.79 -9.66
CA ILE A 158 2.90 5.74 -8.73
C ILE A 158 2.99 7.11 -9.41
N PHE A 159 2.47 8.14 -8.77
CA PHE A 159 2.49 9.53 -9.21
C PHE A 159 3.35 10.35 -8.24
N MET A 160 4.50 10.79 -8.70
CA MET A 160 5.46 11.55 -7.91
C MET A 160 5.18 13.05 -8.10
N LYS A 161 5.04 13.81 -7.01
CA LYS A 161 5.00 15.28 -7.06
C LYS A 161 6.40 15.87 -7.04
N ALA A 162 6.54 17.12 -7.46
CA ALA A 162 7.85 17.76 -7.56
C ALA A 162 8.63 17.70 -6.23
N GLY A 163 9.91 17.33 -6.29
CA GLY A 163 10.77 17.20 -5.10
C GLY A 163 10.44 16.02 -4.18
N SER A 164 9.61 15.06 -4.60
CA SER A 164 9.34 13.83 -3.84
C SER A 164 10.35 12.73 -4.13
N SER A 165 10.52 11.81 -3.19
CA SER A 165 11.42 10.65 -3.30
C SER A 165 10.68 9.35 -3.00
N ILE A 166 11.00 8.30 -3.75
CA ILE A 166 10.57 6.94 -3.45
C ILE A 166 11.71 5.96 -3.63
N THR A 167 11.86 5.03 -2.68
CA THR A 167 12.73 3.86 -2.82
C THR A 167 11.86 2.61 -2.82
N ILE A 168 11.85 1.90 -3.95
CA ILE A 168 11.09 0.67 -4.14
C ILE A 168 12.00 -0.53 -3.89
N TYR A 169 11.77 -1.21 -2.77
CA TYR A 169 12.43 -2.44 -2.39
C TYR A 169 11.61 -3.63 -2.91
N ARG A 170 12.13 -4.30 -3.94
CA ARG A 170 11.54 -5.52 -4.52
C ARG A 170 12.02 -6.72 -3.75
N ILE A 171 11.10 -7.38 -3.04
CA ILE A 171 11.39 -8.56 -2.25
C ILE A 171 11.53 -9.75 -3.21
N ILE A 172 12.71 -10.36 -3.23
CA ILE A 172 12.95 -11.59 -4.00
C ILE A 172 12.43 -12.76 -3.16
N GLN A 173 11.37 -13.43 -3.63
CA GLN A 173 10.96 -14.70 -3.03
C GLN A 173 11.97 -15.78 -3.44
N THR A 174 12.80 -16.22 -2.50
CA THR A 174 13.48 -17.50 -2.63
C THR A 174 12.42 -18.59 -2.53
N SER A 175 12.10 -19.24 -3.65
CA SER A 175 11.31 -20.46 -3.64
C SER A 175 11.99 -21.44 -2.67
N GLY A 176 11.34 -21.74 -1.56
CA GLY A 176 11.83 -22.72 -0.59
C GLY A 176 12.19 -24.00 -1.33
N GLY A 177 13.45 -24.40 -1.23
CA GLY A 177 13.89 -25.68 -1.74
C GLY A 177 13.04 -26.77 -1.10
N GLY A 178 12.29 -27.50 -1.93
CA GLY A 178 11.73 -28.77 -1.50
C GLY A 178 12.89 -29.65 -1.05
N THR A 179 13.01 -29.89 0.25
CA THR A 179 13.83 -31.00 0.74
C THR A 179 13.17 -32.27 0.25
N SER A 180 13.66 -32.80 -0.88
CA SER A 180 13.45 -34.17 -1.27
C SER A 180 14.13 -35.06 -0.23
N THR A 181 13.39 -35.49 0.78
CA THR A 181 13.77 -36.69 1.53
C THR A 181 13.50 -37.88 0.62
N THR A 182 14.45 -38.20 -0.25
CA THR A 182 14.61 -39.55 -0.76
C THR A 182 15.12 -40.38 0.40
N ALA A 183 14.19 -40.91 1.20
CA ALA A 183 14.49 -41.98 2.13
C ALA A 183 14.66 -43.25 1.29
N ASN A 184 15.91 -43.65 1.05
CA ASN A 184 16.21 -45.00 0.62
C ASN A 184 15.98 -45.93 1.82
N SER A 185 15.01 -46.82 1.69
CA SER A 185 14.86 -48.05 2.47
C SER A 185 14.53 -49.18 1.52
#